data_AF-Q3S4R4-F1
#
_entry.id   AF-Q3S4R4-F1
#
_cell.length_a   1.000
_cell.length_b   1.000
_cell.length_c   1.000
_cell.angle_alpha   90.00
_cell.angle_beta   90.00
_cell.angle_gamma   90.00
#
_symmetry.space_group_name_H-M   'P 1'
#
loop_
_entity.id
_entity.type
_entity.pdbx_description
1 polymer ?
#
loop_
_entity_poly.entity_id
_entity_poly.type
_entity_poly.pdbx_seq_one_letter_code
_entity_poly.pdbx_strand_id
1 'polypeptide(L)'
;AEQFCSDMYHAGTVAHLAGVVSSLPPEMDLSQVELPTSGNQFRAKWGGHGTGWFNDDFSLLRAIAGPKIVDYWTKGPNAERAQERLGDKLPANRMVLQHMTIFPTCSFLPGINTIRTWHPRGPNEVEVWSFILVDADAPEEIKEEYRRKNIFTFNQGGTY
;
A
#
# COMPACT_ATOMS: atom_id res chain seq x y z
N ALA A 1 -11.36 9.12 -3.05
CA ALA A 1 -10.17 10.00 -3.18
C ALA A 1 -9.61 10.42 -1.82
N GLU A 2 -10.41 11.02 -0.93
CA GLU A 2 -9.98 11.48 0.40
C GLU A 2 -9.34 10.38 1.25
N GLN A 3 -9.97 9.20 1.35
CA GLN A 3 -9.46 8.08 2.14
C GLN A 3 -7.99 7.72 1.77
N PHE A 4 -7.69 7.59 0.48
CA PHE A 4 -6.32 7.32 0.01
C PHE A 4 -5.36 8.51 0.21
N CYS A 5 -5.88 9.72 0.41
CA CYS A 5 -5.08 10.92 0.64
C CYS A 5 -4.54 10.97 2.09
N SER A 6 -5.40 10.69 3.08
CA SER A 6 -5.09 10.97 4.50
C SER A 6 -5.62 9.97 5.52
N ASP A 7 -6.36 8.94 5.10
CA ASP A 7 -7.05 8.07 6.06
C ASP A 7 -6.32 6.75 6.27
N MET A 8 -5.17 6.78 6.95
CA MET A 8 -4.62 5.54 7.56
C MET A 8 -5.48 5.09 8.76
N TYR A 9 -6.28 6.00 9.31
CA TYR A 9 -7.02 5.80 10.54
C TYR A 9 -8.07 4.68 10.43
N HIS A 10 -8.82 4.60 9.33
CA HIS A 10 -9.77 3.50 9.11
C HIS A 10 -9.07 2.12 9.10
N ALA A 11 -7.86 2.04 8.53
CA ALA A 11 -7.09 0.81 8.43
C ALA A 11 -6.46 0.41 9.76
N GLY A 12 -5.97 1.39 10.53
CA GLY A 12 -5.44 1.19 11.88
C GLY A 12 -6.51 0.98 12.95
N THR A 13 -7.80 0.88 12.58
CA THR A 13 -8.90 0.66 13.53
C THR A 13 -9.72 -0.57 13.14
N VAL A 14 -10.92 -0.39 12.58
CA VAL A 14 -11.91 -1.48 12.45
C VAL A 14 -12.21 -1.87 11.01
N ALA A 15 -11.87 -1.03 10.02
CA ALA A 15 -12.34 -1.23 8.65
C ALA A 15 -11.80 -2.51 8.02
N HIS A 16 -10.57 -2.91 8.38
CA HIS A 16 -9.85 -4.00 7.72
C HIS A 16 -9.52 -5.18 8.63
N LEU A 17 -10.16 -5.33 9.80
CA LEU A 17 -9.87 -6.46 10.70
C LEU A 17 -10.01 -7.82 10.00
N ALA A 18 -11.09 -8.01 9.22
CA ALA A 18 -11.28 -9.24 8.44
C ALA A 18 -10.28 -9.38 7.28
N GLY A 19 -9.92 -8.27 6.63
CA GLY A 19 -8.87 -8.24 5.61
C GLY A 19 -7.53 -8.70 6.17
N VAL A 20 -7.15 -8.21 7.35
CA VAL A 20 -5.92 -8.61 8.07
C VAL A 20 -5.96 -10.10 8.37
N VAL A 21 -7.04 -10.61 8.99
CA VAL A 21 -7.19 -12.06 9.25
C VAL A 21 -7.01 -12.89 7.99
N SER A 22 -7.61 -12.47 6.87
CA SER A 22 -7.49 -13.22 5.60
C SER A 22 -6.07 -13.27 5.02
N SER A 23 -5.22 -12.33 5.42
CA SER A 23 -3.87 -12.16 4.88
C SER A 23 -2.79 -12.79 5.77
N LEU A 24 -3.13 -13.08 7.02
CA LEU A 24 -2.25 -13.76 7.96
C LEU A 24 -2.06 -15.24 7.58
N PRO A 25 -0.94 -15.85 8.00
CA PRO A 25 -0.84 -17.30 8.05
C PRO A 25 -2.03 -17.91 8.82
N PRO A 26 -2.58 -19.08 8.41
CA PRO A 26 -3.76 -19.67 9.04
C PRO A 26 -3.64 -19.94 10.55
N GLU A 27 -2.41 -20.07 11.04
CA GLU A 27 -2.08 -20.29 12.45
C GLU A 27 -2.01 -19.01 13.29
N MET A 28 -2.10 -17.82 12.67
CA MET A 28 -2.04 -16.53 13.35
C MET A 28 -3.43 -15.88 13.47
N ASP A 29 -3.66 -15.18 14.58
CA ASP A 29 -4.84 -14.35 14.80
C ASP A 29 -4.51 -12.87 15.08
N LEU A 30 -5.55 -12.03 15.22
CA LEU A 30 -5.40 -10.59 15.42
C LEU A 30 -4.68 -10.21 16.72
N SER A 31 -4.71 -11.06 17.75
CA SER A 31 -4.00 -10.79 19.01
C SER A 31 -2.48 -10.84 18.85
N GLN A 32 -2.00 -11.47 17.77
CA GLN A 32 -0.59 -11.59 17.42
C GLN A 32 -0.14 -10.53 16.42
N VAL A 33 -1.04 -9.62 16.01
CA VAL A 33 -0.72 -8.50 15.13
C VAL A 33 -0.57 -7.23 15.95
N GLU A 34 0.67 -6.76 16.07
CA GLU A 34 0.93 -5.42 16.60
C GLU A 34 0.74 -4.39 15.50
N LEU A 35 -0.23 -3.48 15.68
CA LEU A 35 -0.39 -2.36 14.77
C LEU A 35 0.73 -1.34 15.00
N PRO A 36 1.44 -0.88 13.94
CA PRO A 36 2.45 0.14 14.10
C PRO A 36 1.85 1.43 14.68
N THR A 37 2.46 1.97 15.72
CA THR A 37 2.02 3.21 16.39
C THR A 37 2.83 4.44 15.98
N SER A 38 3.91 4.24 15.21
CA SER A 38 4.72 5.30 14.63
C SER A 38 4.43 5.43 13.15
N GLY A 39 4.13 6.64 12.70
CA GLY A 39 3.86 6.95 11.31
C GLY A 39 3.84 8.45 11.06
N ASN A 40 3.85 8.84 9.80
CA ASN A 40 3.81 10.24 9.40
C ASN A 40 2.81 10.44 8.26
N GLN A 41 2.37 11.68 8.11
CA GLN A 41 1.50 12.09 7.02
C GLN A 41 2.02 13.38 6.39
N PHE A 42 2.06 13.38 5.07
CA PHE A 42 2.43 14.51 4.24
C PHE A 42 1.19 15.16 3.65
N ARG A 43 1.17 16.49 3.74
CA ARG A 43 0.26 17.36 2.98
C ARG A 43 1.09 18.18 2.01
N ALA A 44 0.72 18.17 0.74
CA ALA A 44 1.37 19.04 -0.24
C ALA A 44 1.16 20.52 0.09
N LYS A 45 2.19 21.34 -0.15
CA LYS A 45 2.13 22.81 0.07
C LYS A 45 0.98 23.46 -0.68
N TRP A 46 0.62 22.90 -1.84
CA TRP A 46 -0.46 23.33 -2.70
C TRP A 46 -1.09 22.12 -3.41
N GLY A 47 -2.32 22.27 -3.91
CA GLY A 47 -2.94 21.31 -4.83
C GLY A 47 -3.72 20.16 -4.19
N GLY A 48 -3.72 20.03 -2.86
CA GLY A 48 -4.56 19.06 -2.15
C GLY A 48 -4.08 17.60 -2.21
N HIS A 49 -2.84 17.36 -2.63
CA HIS A 49 -2.23 16.02 -2.58
C HIS A 49 -1.83 15.64 -1.16
N GLY A 50 -1.83 14.34 -0.88
CA GLY A 50 -1.46 13.82 0.43
C GLY A 50 -1.03 12.37 0.37
N THR A 51 -0.21 11.99 1.34
CA THR A 51 0.21 10.61 1.54
C THR A 51 0.54 10.35 3.00
N GLY A 52 0.24 9.16 3.52
CA GLY A 52 0.63 8.72 4.86
C GLY A 52 1.23 7.34 4.83
N TRP A 53 1.99 7.00 5.87
CA TRP A 53 2.69 5.72 6.02
C TRP A 53 2.97 5.44 7.50
N PHE A 54 3.21 4.16 7.82
CA PHE A 54 3.83 3.75 9.08
C PHE A 54 5.35 3.70 8.94
N ASN A 55 6.07 3.85 10.06
CA ASN A 55 7.53 3.83 10.08
C ASN A 55 8.05 2.45 10.50
N ASP A 56 9.03 1.93 9.75
CA ASP A 56 9.95 0.83 10.08
C ASP A 56 9.37 -0.58 10.18
N ASP A 57 8.19 -0.76 10.78
CA ASP A 57 7.62 -2.09 11.00
C ASP A 57 6.90 -2.63 9.76
N PHE A 58 7.64 -3.40 8.95
CA PHE A 58 7.13 -4.05 7.75
C PHE A 58 6.25 -5.29 8.02
N SER A 59 5.98 -5.66 9.28
CA SER A 59 5.22 -6.87 9.61
C SER A 59 3.80 -6.83 9.05
N LEU A 60 3.13 -5.67 9.14
CA LEU A 60 1.80 -5.51 8.58
C LEU A 60 1.81 -5.53 7.05
N LEU A 61 2.81 -4.92 6.40
CA LEU A 61 2.96 -5.06 4.94
C LEU A 61 3.25 -6.51 4.54
N ARG A 62 4.02 -7.25 5.36
CA ARG A 62 4.34 -8.66 5.13
C ARG A 62 3.10 -9.54 5.23
N ALA A 63 2.18 -9.24 6.15
CA ALA A 63 0.88 -9.91 6.19
C ALA A 63 0.09 -9.67 4.89
N ILE A 64 -0.05 -8.41 4.47
CA ILE A 64 -0.88 -8.02 3.32
C ILE A 64 -0.28 -8.47 1.98
N ALA A 65 0.95 -8.05 1.69
CA ALA A 65 1.64 -8.28 0.43
C ALA A 65 2.40 -9.62 0.39
N GLY A 66 2.62 -10.27 1.53
CA GLY A 66 3.38 -11.51 1.62
C GLY A 66 4.90 -11.31 1.71
N PRO A 67 5.63 -12.33 2.19
CA PRO A 67 7.05 -12.24 2.48
C PRO A 67 7.92 -11.99 1.24
N LYS A 68 7.58 -12.58 0.09
CA LYS A 68 8.36 -12.39 -1.15
C LYS A 68 8.39 -10.94 -1.62
N ILE A 69 7.23 -10.27 -1.60
CA ILE A 69 7.13 -8.86 -1.99
C ILE A 69 7.90 -7.99 -0.99
N VAL A 70 7.73 -8.24 0.30
CA VAL A 70 8.44 -7.46 1.33
C VAL A 70 9.95 -7.67 1.25
N ASP A 71 10.43 -8.89 1.06
CA ASP A 71 11.86 -9.15 0.89
C ASP A 71 12.41 -8.47 -0.38
N TYR A 72 11.68 -8.51 -1.50
CA TYR A 72 12.03 -7.74 -2.70
C TYR A 72 12.09 -6.23 -2.45
N TRP A 73 11.14 -5.70 -1.69
CA TRP A 73 11.00 -4.27 -1.41
C TRP A 73 12.04 -3.74 -0.41
N THR A 74 12.53 -4.59 0.49
CA THR A 74 13.34 -4.18 1.64
C THR A 74 14.77 -4.73 1.63
N LYS A 75 15.09 -5.72 0.79
CA LYS A 75 16.39 -6.40 0.79
C LYS A 75 16.95 -6.60 -0.61
N GLY A 76 18.26 -6.74 -0.67
CA GLY A 76 18.99 -7.10 -1.88
C GLY A 76 19.12 -5.96 -2.90
N PRO A 77 19.65 -6.27 -4.10
CA PRO A 77 20.11 -5.26 -5.05
C PRO A 77 19.02 -4.28 -5.52
N ASN A 78 17.77 -4.71 -5.61
CA ASN A 78 16.65 -3.85 -6.04
C ASN A 78 16.28 -2.83 -4.95
N ALA A 79 16.24 -3.26 -3.68
CA ALA A 79 16.01 -2.36 -2.55
C ALA A 79 17.18 -1.38 -2.36
N GLU A 80 18.42 -1.84 -2.52
CA GLU A 80 19.62 -0.99 -2.49
C GLU A 80 19.57 0.07 -3.61
N ARG A 81 19.25 -0.33 -4.84
CA ARG A 81 19.06 0.58 -5.97
C ARG A 81 17.94 1.59 -5.73
N ALA A 82 16.82 1.16 -5.14
CA ALA A 82 15.73 2.07 -4.76
C ALA A 82 16.20 3.09 -3.71
N GLN A 83 16.95 2.63 -2.71
CA GLN A 83 17.53 3.49 -1.67
C GLN A 83 18.51 4.51 -2.25
N GLU A 84 19.38 4.12 -3.19
CA GLU A 84 20.29 5.05 -3.87
C GLU A 84 19.52 6.16 -4.62
N ARG A 85 18.36 5.84 -5.20
CA ARG A 85 17.57 6.80 -6.00
C ARG A 85 16.67 7.71 -5.15
N LEU A 86 16.21 7.20 -4.01
CA LEU A 86 15.17 7.86 -3.20
C LEU A 86 15.69 8.42 -1.87
N GLY A 87 16.78 7.87 -1.32
CA GLY A 87 17.24 8.14 0.05
C GLY A 87 17.56 9.61 0.35
N ASP A 88 18.03 10.36 -0.65
CA ASP A 88 18.31 11.80 -0.51
C ASP A 88 17.06 12.68 -0.58
N LYS A 89 15.90 12.12 -0.91
CA LYS A 89 14.65 12.85 -1.16
C LYS A 89 13.59 12.57 -0.11
N LEU A 90 13.51 11.31 0.33
CA LEU A 90 12.53 10.83 1.31
C LEU A 90 13.06 9.56 1.99
N PRO A 91 12.65 9.27 3.24
CA PRO A 91 13.10 8.08 3.97
C PRO A 91 12.39 6.80 3.46
N ALA A 92 12.51 6.51 2.16
CA ALA A 92 11.74 5.50 1.44
C ALA A 92 11.84 4.10 2.06
N ASN A 93 13.04 3.73 2.52
CA ASN A 93 13.31 2.44 3.16
C ASN A 93 12.62 2.24 4.51
N ARG A 94 11.98 3.29 5.06
CA ARG A 94 11.25 3.23 6.35
C ARG A 94 9.75 3.34 6.16
N MET A 95 9.27 3.64 4.95
CA MET A 95 7.86 3.91 4.68
C MET A 95 7.12 2.60 4.44
N VAL A 96 6.20 2.26 5.35
CA VAL A 96 5.41 1.02 5.32
C VAL A 96 3.95 1.35 5.07
N LEU A 97 3.30 0.54 4.22
CA LEU A 97 1.88 0.65 3.88
C LEU A 97 1.48 2.07 3.46
N GLN A 98 2.29 2.67 2.59
CA GLN A 98 2.03 4.02 2.15
C GLN A 98 0.71 4.08 1.37
N HIS A 99 -0.11 5.08 1.66
CA HIS A 99 -1.27 5.44 0.85
C HIS A 99 -1.09 6.84 0.28
N MET A 100 -1.54 7.09 -0.94
CA MET A 100 -1.37 8.38 -1.59
C MET A 100 -2.51 8.74 -2.53
N THR A 101 -2.85 10.04 -2.57
CA THR A 101 -3.68 10.63 -3.62
C THR A 101 -2.99 11.84 -4.22
N ILE A 102 -2.89 11.84 -5.55
CA ILE A 102 -2.70 13.04 -6.35
C ILE A 102 -4.09 13.56 -6.73
N PHE A 103 -4.48 14.67 -6.10
CA PHE A 103 -5.72 15.39 -6.42
C PHE A 103 -5.90 15.60 -7.94
N PRO A 104 -7.11 15.40 -8.49
CA PRO A 104 -8.35 15.11 -7.76
C PRO A 104 -8.60 13.64 -7.46
N THR A 105 -8.28 12.73 -8.37
CA THR A 105 -8.81 11.35 -8.33
C THR A 105 -7.79 10.27 -8.70
N CYS A 106 -6.50 10.57 -8.71
CA CYS A 106 -5.45 9.55 -8.88
C CYS A 106 -4.99 9.06 -7.50
N SER A 107 -5.19 7.78 -7.21
CA SER A 107 -4.78 7.20 -5.92
C SER A 107 -3.98 5.92 -6.13
N PHE A 108 -3.01 5.68 -5.26
CA PHE A 108 -2.15 4.49 -5.33
C PHE A 108 -1.54 4.16 -3.96
N LEU A 109 -1.10 2.91 -3.79
CA LEU A 109 -0.53 2.40 -2.54
C LEU A 109 0.91 1.90 -2.79
N PRO A 110 1.96 2.72 -2.60
CA PRO A 110 3.34 2.25 -2.76
C PRO A 110 3.66 1.05 -1.86
N GLY A 111 4.28 0.02 -2.44
CA GLY A 111 4.57 -1.26 -1.80
C GLY A 111 3.52 -2.34 -2.11
N ILE A 112 2.23 -1.99 -2.15
CA ILE A 112 1.14 -2.86 -2.65
C ILE A 112 1.00 -2.74 -4.17
N ASN A 113 1.23 -1.53 -4.69
CA ASN A 113 1.27 -1.12 -6.10
C ASN A 113 -0.05 -1.21 -6.89
N THR A 114 -1.20 -1.24 -6.21
CA THR A 114 -2.47 -0.89 -6.85
C THR A 114 -2.50 0.60 -7.19
N ILE A 115 -2.97 0.94 -8.39
CA ILE A 115 -3.21 2.30 -8.87
C ILE A 115 -4.65 2.37 -9.37
N ARG A 116 -5.34 3.46 -9.07
CA ARG A 116 -6.71 3.66 -9.54
C ARG A 116 -7.08 5.11 -9.82
N THR A 117 -8.02 5.26 -10.76
CA THR A 117 -8.74 6.51 -10.98
C THR A 117 -10.18 6.36 -10.49
N TRP A 118 -10.65 7.36 -9.73
CA TRP A 118 -12.03 7.49 -9.30
C TRP A 118 -12.81 8.31 -10.35
N HIS A 119 -13.54 7.67 -11.26
CA HIS A 119 -14.28 8.36 -12.31
C HIS A 119 -15.66 8.78 -11.80
N PRO A 120 -15.95 10.09 -11.62
CA PRO A 120 -17.24 10.53 -11.10
C PRO A 120 -18.37 10.21 -12.09
N ARG A 121 -19.53 9.81 -11.56
CA ARG A 121 -20.78 9.54 -12.29
C ARG A 121 -21.94 10.31 -11.61
N GLY A 122 -21.75 11.61 -11.48
CA GLY A 122 -22.62 12.48 -10.66
C GLY A 122 -22.23 12.44 -9.17
N PRO A 123 -23.03 13.06 -8.29
CA PRO A 123 -22.67 13.20 -6.87
C PRO A 123 -22.77 11.90 -6.05
N ASN A 124 -23.50 10.90 -6.55
CA ASN A 124 -23.86 9.70 -5.78
C ASN A 124 -23.20 8.40 -6.31
N GLU A 125 -22.39 8.49 -7.37
CA GLU A 125 -21.79 7.32 -8.00
C GLU A 125 -20.37 7.60 -8.49
N VAL A 126 -19.54 6.56 -8.45
CA VAL A 126 -18.16 6.56 -8.95
C VAL A 126 -17.86 5.22 -9.61
N GLU A 127 -17.19 5.26 -10.77
CA GLU A 127 -16.53 4.08 -11.34
C GLU A 127 -15.09 4.02 -10.87
N VAL A 128 -14.62 2.81 -10.54
CA VAL A 128 -13.24 2.60 -10.09
C VAL A 128 -12.47 1.82 -11.13
N TRP A 129 -11.54 2.49 -11.81
CA TRP A 129 -10.68 1.85 -12.80
C TRP A 129 -9.30 1.65 -12.18
N SER A 130 -8.96 0.40 -11.88
CA SER A 130 -7.70 0.02 -11.22
C SER A 130 -6.82 -0.87 -12.07
N PHE A 131 -5.51 -0.70 -11.94
CA PHE A 131 -4.48 -1.55 -12.52
C PHE A 131 -3.30 -1.67 -11.55
N ILE A 132 -2.38 -2.58 -11.84
CA ILE A 132 -1.25 -2.90 -10.97
C ILE A 132 0.03 -2.47 -11.66
N LEU A 133 0.93 -1.81 -10.93
CA LEU A 133 2.27 -1.45 -11.41
C LEU A 133 3.31 -2.40 -10.81
N VAL A 134 4.28 -2.80 -11.62
CA VAL A 134 5.46 -3.57 -11.18
C VAL A 134 6.70 -2.96 -11.82
N ASP A 135 7.84 -3.07 -11.16
CA ASP A 135 9.11 -2.65 -11.77
C ASP A 135 9.39 -3.52 -13.01
N ALA A 136 9.78 -2.89 -14.10
CA ALA A 136 9.90 -3.57 -15.40
C ALA A 136 10.95 -4.68 -15.39
N ASP A 137 12.04 -4.48 -14.64
CA ASP A 137 13.15 -5.41 -14.46
C ASP A 137 13.01 -6.30 -13.21
N ALA A 138 11.87 -6.26 -12.50
CA ALA A 138 11.59 -7.21 -11.44
C ALA A 138 11.58 -8.65 -11.99
N PRO A 139 12.03 -9.65 -11.20
CA PRO A 139 11.87 -11.05 -11.57
C PRO A 139 10.40 -11.40 -11.84
N GLU A 140 10.15 -12.30 -12.81
CA GLU A 140 8.78 -12.65 -13.22
C GLU A 140 7.96 -13.25 -12.07
N GLU A 141 8.59 -14.00 -11.17
CA GLU A 141 7.94 -14.53 -9.97
C GLU A 141 7.51 -13.43 -8.99
N ILE A 142 8.22 -12.29 -8.94
CA ILE A 142 7.83 -11.13 -8.13
C ILE A 142 6.64 -10.41 -8.79
N LYS A 143 6.66 -10.25 -10.12
CA LYS A 143 5.53 -9.67 -10.86
C LYS A 143 4.25 -10.51 -10.67
N GLU A 144 4.38 -11.84 -10.74
CA GLU A 144 3.27 -12.76 -10.50
C GLU A 144 2.77 -12.70 -9.05
N GLU A 145 3.67 -12.60 -8.07
CA GLU A 145 3.28 -12.44 -6.67
C GLU A 145 2.49 -11.13 -6.47
N TYR A 146 2.97 -10.01 -7.04
CA TYR A 146 2.23 -8.73 -7.05
C TYR A 146 0.84 -8.88 -7.66
N ARG A 147 0.72 -9.57 -8.81
CA ARG A 147 -0.56 -9.81 -9.47
C ARG A 147 -1.53 -10.55 -8.56
N ARG A 148 -1.10 -11.69 -8.00
CA ARG A 148 -1.95 -12.53 -7.13
C ARG A 148 -2.37 -11.80 -5.87
N LYS A 149 -1.45 -11.10 -5.22
CA LYS A 149 -1.72 -10.37 -3.98
C LYS A 149 -2.66 -9.20 -4.18
N ASN A 150 -2.53 -8.45 -5.28
CA ASN A 150 -3.48 -7.38 -5.60
C ASN A 150 -4.88 -7.93 -5.93
N ILE A 151 -4.99 -9.03 -6.68
CA ILE A 151 -6.30 -9.68 -6.93
C ILE A 151 -6.96 -10.12 -5.62
N PHE A 152 -6.17 -10.66 -4.69
CA PHE A 152 -6.67 -11.12 -3.39
C PHE A 152 -7.10 -9.98 -2.47
N THR A 153 -6.45 -8.82 -2.54
CA THR A 153 -6.63 -7.71 -1.59
C THR A 153 -7.42 -6.54 -2.17
N PHE A 154 -6.78 -5.68 -2.98
CA PHE A 154 -7.32 -4.37 -3.39
C PHE A 154 -8.03 -4.36 -4.75
N ASN A 155 -8.36 -5.51 -5.32
CA ASN A 155 -9.31 -5.60 -6.42
C ASN A 155 -10.76 -5.57 -5.92
N GLN A 156 -11.70 -5.22 -6.79
CA GLN A 156 -13.11 -5.44 -6.50
C GLN A 156 -13.36 -6.93 -6.21
N GLY A 157 -13.92 -7.24 -5.03
CA GLY A 157 -14.11 -8.61 -4.54
C GLY A 157 -12.91 -9.20 -3.80
N GLY A 158 -11.83 -8.45 -3.65
CA GLY A 158 -10.75 -8.77 -2.72
C GLY A 158 -11.13 -8.51 -1.27
N THR A 159 -10.23 -8.83 -0.35
CA THR A 159 -10.50 -8.84 1.09
C THR A 159 -10.35 -7.48 1.80
N TYR A 160 -10.00 -6.42 1.06
CA TYR A 160 -9.80 -5.04 1.54
C TYR A 160 -10.62 -4.02 0.73
#